data_AF-A0A249SNE9-F1
#
_entry.id   AF-A0A249SNE9-F1
#
_cell.length_a   1.000
_cell.length_b   1.000
_cell.length_c   1.000
_cell.angle_alpha   90.00
_cell.angle_beta   90.00
_cell.angle_gamma   90.00
#
_symmetry.space_group_name_H-M   'P 1'
#
loop_
_entity.id
_entity.type
_entity.pdbx_description
1 polymer ?
#
loop_
_entity_poly.entity_id
_entity_poly.type
_entity_poly.pdbx_seq_one_letter_code
_entity_poly.pdbx_strand_id
1 'polypeptide(L)'
;MEKHVPVLLEESIKYLNIKPDGIYVDCTLGRAGHSSEILKRLKQGKLFSIDQDETAIIEGTEKLSKVSDNFKILRGNFANISAMLAIEGIFGVDGILYDLGVSSPQFDVAERGFSYRFDGPLDMRMDRTNNSLTAHEIVNNYSHTEIEKILWNYGDEKFARSIAKNIVNSRPINTTFELVSVIKKSLPFKILNQQKHPAKKTFQALRIKVNNEMDALENSLEQSIQLLNPKGRVVVITFHSLEEKVVKEIFKKYTLDEQQYYLNNLPYELESTKDYKLLFKKPLKPTEKEVEDNNRSHSAKLWVIEKK
;
A
#
# COMPACT_ATOMS: atom_id res chain seq x y z
N MET A 1 -17.29 17.19 -8.07
CA MET A 1 -16.50 16.26 -7.24
C MET A 1 -16.71 14.87 -7.79
N GLU A 2 -15.72 14.29 -8.44
CA GLU A 2 -15.79 12.89 -8.86
C GLU A 2 -15.94 12.02 -7.61
N LYS A 3 -16.94 11.13 -7.60
CA LYS A 3 -17.12 10.14 -6.53
C LYS A 3 -15.90 9.23 -6.54
N HIS A 4 -15.07 9.31 -5.51
CA HIS A 4 -13.95 8.38 -5.34
C HIS A 4 -14.49 6.99 -5.02
N VAL A 5 -14.58 6.13 -6.03
CA VAL A 5 -14.90 4.71 -5.85
C VAL A 5 -13.61 3.97 -5.48
N PRO A 6 -13.58 3.24 -4.34
CA PRO A 6 -12.44 2.41 -3.99
C PRO A 6 -12.16 1.36 -5.08
N VAL A 7 -10.88 1.08 -5.32
CA VAL A 7 -10.46 0.19 -6.40
C VAL A 7 -10.72 -1.27 -6.02
N LEU A 8 -11.21 -2.06 -6.96
CA LEU A 8 -11.57 -3.48 -6.78
C LEU A 8 -12.45 -3.70 -5.54
N LEU A 9 -13.36 -2.76 -5.27
CA LEU A 9 -14.19 -2.77 -4.05
C LEU A 9 -15.05 -4.03 -3.97
N GLU A 10 -15.77 -4.37 -5.03
CA GLU A 10 -16.67 -5.52 -5.01
C GLU A 10 -15.89 -6.83 -4.86
N GLU A 11 -14.80 -6.98 -5.61
CA GLU A 11 -13.94 -8.16 -5.57
C GLU A 11 -13.27 -8.30 -4.19
N SER A 12 -12.69 -7.23 -3.65
CA SER A 12 -12.02 -7.27 -2.35
C SER A 12 -13.00 -7.68 -1.23
N ILE A 13 -14.19 -7.09 -1.21
CA ILE A 13 -15.24 -7.43 -0.22
C ILE A 13 -15.76 -8.86 -0.40
N LYS A 14 -15.99 -9.28 -1.65
CA LYS A 14 -16.39 -10.67 -1.97
C LYS A 14 -15.35 -11.67 -1.48
N TYR A 15 -14.06 -11.40 -1.73
CA TYR A 15 -12.99 -12.31 -1.36
C TYR A 15 -12.59 -12.22 0.09
N LEU A 16 -12.92 -11.16 0.82
CA LEU A 16 -12.75 -11.11 2.27
C LEU A 16 -13.68 -12.09 3.00
N ASN A 17 -14.74 -12.57 2.34
CA ASN A 17 -15.69 -13.57 2.85
C ASN A 17 -16.24 -13.21 4.24
N ILE A 18 -16.90 -12.05 4.30
CA ILE A 18 -17.26 -11.40 5.55
C ILE A 18 -18.35 -12.18 6.28
N LYS A 19 -18.05 -12.56 7.53
CA LYS A 19 -18.98 -13.15 8.49
C LYS A 19 -19.56 -12.03 9.37
N PRO A 20 -20.88 -12.01 9.63
CA PRO A 20 -21.49 -10.94 10.44
C PRO A 20 -20.97 -10.81 11.87
N ASP A 21 -20.39 -11.87 12.42
CA ASP A 21 -19.82 -11.99 13.76
C ASP A 21 -18.27 -12.02 13.78
N GLY A 22 -17.64 -11.92 12.60
CA GLY A 22 -16.19 -12.02 12.46
C GLY A 22 -15.44 -10.75 12.84
N ILE A 23 -14.12 -10.89 13.02
CA ILE A 23 -13.21 -9.78 13.29
C ILE A 23 -12.42 -9.47 12.02
N TYR A 24 -12.50 -8.21 11.56
CA TYR A 24 -11.84 -7.76 10.34
C TYR A 24 -10.91 -6.59 10.62
N VAL A 25 -9.82 -6.53 9.85
CA VAL A 25 -8.85 -5.44 9.91
C VAL A 25 -8.71 -4.78 8.55
N ASP A 26 -8.87 -3.47 8.47
CA ASP A 26 -8.50 -2.66 7.30
C ASP A 26 -7.19 -1.93 7.63
N CYS A 27 -6.07 -2.40 7.09
CA CYS A 27 -4.74 -1.87 7.39
C CYS A 27 -4.47 -0.50 6.73
N THR A 28 -5.38 -0.01 5.88
CA THR A 28 -5.20 1.19 5.08
C THR A 28 -6.50 1.97 5.01
N LEU A 29 -6.98 2.46 6.17
CA LEU A 29 -8.27 3.13 6.31
C LEU A 29 -8.54 4.15 5.19
N GLY A 30 -7.59 5.06 4.94
CA GLY A 30 -7.70 6.08 3.91
C GLY A 30 -9.01 6.88 4.03
N ARG A 31 -9.87 6.82 3.02
CA ARG A 31 -11.20 7.47 3.04
C ARG A 31 -12.32 6.58 3.58
N ALA A 32 -11.97 5.53 4.31
CA ALA A 32 -12.86 4.52 4.88
C ALA A 32 -13.80 3.89 3.83
N GLY A 33 -13.36 3.74 2.59
CA GLY A 33 -14.16 3.20 1.49
C GLY A 33 -14.49 1.73 1.72
N HIS A 34 -13.46 0.88 1.74
CA HIS A 34 -13.60 -0.54 2.04
C HIS A 34 -14.05 -0.78 3.48
N SER A 35 -13.46 -0.08 4.47
CA SER A 35 -13.91 -0.11 5.86
C SER A 35 -15.44 0.08 6.00
N SER A 36 -16.05 1.02 5.27
CA SER A 36 -17.51 1.23 5.32
C SER A 36 -18.28 0.01 4.79
N GLU A 37 -17.81 -0.60 3.70
CA GLU A 37 -18.45 -1.79 3.12
C GLU A 37 -18.29 -3.03 3.99
N ILE A 38 -17.14 -3.17 4.66
CA ILE A 38 -16.93 -4.23 5.65
C ILE A 38 -17.90 -4.02 6.81
N LEU A 39 -17.92 -2.82 7.39
CA LEU A 39 -18.71 -2.49 8.56
C LEU A 39 -20.22 -2.69 8.34
N LYS A 40 -20.75 -2.36 7.15
CA LYS A 40 -22.16 -2.61 6.77
C LYS A 40 -22.57 -4.09 6.84
N ARG A 41 -21.61 -5.01 6.71
CA ARG A 41 -21.86 -6.46 6.71
C ARG A 41 -21.69 -7.09 8.09
N LEU A 42 -21.16 -6.34 9.06
CA LEU A 42 -21.00 -6.78 10.45
C LEU A 42 -22.26 -6.49 11.26
N LYS A 43 -22.58 -7.42 12.16
CA LYS A 43 -23.69 -7.31 13.14
C LYS A 43 -23.16 -7.37 14.56
N GLN A 44 -22.48 -8.47 14.90
CA GLN A 44 -21.83 -8.67 16.20
C GLN A 44 -20.30 -8.63 16.08
N GLY A 45 -19.80 -8.70 14.84
CA GLY A 45 -18.38 -8.62 14.53
C GLY A 45 -17.84 -7.21 14.76
N LYS A 46 -16.51 -7.09 14.66
CA LYS A 46 -15.79 -5.84 14.87
C LYS A 46 -14.86 -5.55 13.70
N LEU A 47 -14.79 -4.28 13.32
CA LEU A 47 -13.82 -3.76 12.39
C LEU A 47 -12.74 -2.98 13.12
N PHE A 48 -11.48 -3.32 12.90
CA PHE A 48 -10.35 -2.49 13.30
C PHE A 48 -9.75 -1.86 12.05
N SER A 49 -9.65 -0.53 12.00
CA SER A 49 -9.02 0.15 10.87
C SER A 49 -7.74 0.84 11.32
N ILE A 50 -6.67 0.73 10.54
CA ILE A 50 -5.36 1.30 10.85
C ILE A 50 -5.03 2.41 9.85
N ASP A 51 -4.54 3.53 10.36
CA ASP A 51 -3.91 4.57 9.54
C ASP A 51 -2.92 5.38 10.39
N GLN A 52 -1.92 5.93 9.73
CA GLN A 52 -0.91 6.81 10.34
C GLN A 52 -1.15 8.28 9.99
N ASP A 53 -2.00 8.58 9.00
CA ASP A 53 -2.38 9.93 8.60
C ASP A 53 -3.57 10.42 9.43
N GLU A 54 -3.35 11.47 10.22
CA GLU A 54 -4.37 12.07 11.09
C GLU A 54 -5.61 12.53 10.31
N THR A 55 -5.44 12.97 9.07
CA THR A 55 -6.56 13.40 8.21
C THR A 55 -7.48 12.23 7.90
N ALA A 56 -6.90 11.07 7.53
CA ALA A 56 -7.65 9.85 7.25
C ALA A 56 -8.37 9.32 8.50
N ILE A 57 -7.74 9.43 9.68
CA ILE A 57 -8.35 9.04 10.95
C ILE A 57 -9.58 9.89 11.26
N ILE A 58 -9.47 11.22 11.15
CA ILE A 58 -10.58 12.14 11.44
C ILE A 58 -11.74 11.91 10.47
N GLU A 59 -11.48 11.96 9.16
CA GLU A 59 -12.50 11.76 8.12
C GLU A 59 -13.12 10.35 8.19
N GLY A 60 -12.28 9.34 8.43
CA GLY A 60 -12.71 7.96 8.57
C GLY A 60 -13.59 7.74 9.79
N THR A 61 -13.27 8.35 10.93
CA THR A 61 -14.09 8.28 12.15
C THR A 61 -15.48 8.86 11.89
N GLU A 62 -15.55 10.06 11.29
CA GLU A 62 -16.83 10.70 10.98
C GLU A 62 -17.68 9.84 10.03
N LYS A 63 -17.05 9.22 9.04
CA LYS A 63 -17.75 8.40 8.04
C LYS A 63 -18.22 7.05 8.61
N LEU A 64 -17.38 6.36 9.39
CA LEU A 64 -17.72 5.04 9.94
C LEU A 64 -18.77 5.14 11.05
N SER A 65 -18.74 6.22 11.85
CA SER A 65 -19.77 6.47 12.89
C SER A 65 -21.18 6.61 12.30
N LYS A 66 -21.31 6.98 11.03
CA LYS A 66 -22.61 7.04 10.32
C LYS A 66 -23.11 5.67 9.86
N VAL A 67 -22.28 4.62 9.96
CA VAL A 67 -22.60 3.25 9.52
C VAL A 67 -22.93 2.37 10.72
N SER A 68 -22.07 2.33 11.73
CA SER A 68 -22.24 1.51 12.94
C SER A 68 -21.17 1.89 13.98
N ASP A 69 -21.38 1.54 15.25
CA ASP A 69 -20.38 1.68 16.33
C ASP A 69 -19.47 0.46 16.48
N ASN A 70 -19.64 -0.58 15.65
CA ASN A 70 -18.87 -1.82 15.69
C ASN A 70 -17.45 -1.68 15.06
N PHE A 71 -16.81 -0.53 15.25
CA PHE A 71 -15.48 -0.28 14.73
C PHE A 71 -14.56 0.40 15.75
N LYS A 72 -13.26 0.29 15.51
CA LYS A 72 -12.24 1.08 16.20
C LYS A 72 -11.14 1.45 15.22
N ILE A 73 -10.77 2.73 15.21
CA ILE A 73 -9.61 3.19 14.44
C ILE A 73 -8.39 3.18 15.36
N LEU A 74 -7.33 2.49 14.93
CA LEU A 74 -6.06 2.38 15.63
C LEU A 74 -5.06 3.29 14.91
N ARG A 75 -4.67 4.39 15.57
CA ARG A 75 -3.67 5.33 15.04
C ARG A 75 -2.29 4.67 15.07
N GLY A 76 -1.66 4.52 13.92
CA GLY A 76 -0.31 3.99 13.83
C GLY A 76 -0.01 3.37 12.47
N ASN A 77 1.19 2.79 12.36
CA ASN A 77 1.61 2.09 11.16
C ASN A 77 1.22 0.61 11.25
N PHE A 78 0.62 0.08 10.19
CA PHE A 78 0.20 -1.32 10.10
C PHE A 78 1.37 -2.32 10.26
N ALA A 79 2.63 -1.88 10.16
CA ALA A 79 3.81 -2.67 10.52
C ALA A 79 3.73 -3.25 11.94
N ASN A 80 2.95 -2.63 12.84
CA ASN A 80 2.75 -3.05 14.22
C ASN A 80 1.40 -3.73 14.46
N ILE A 81 0.75 -4.25 13.41
CA ILE A 81 -0.62 -4.80 13.47
C ILE A 81 -0.85 -5.75 14.66
N SER A 82 0.05 -6.71 14.90
CA SER A 82 -0.11 -7.68 16.00
C SER A 82 -0.09 -7.00 17.36
N ALA A 83 0.83 -6.06 17.58
CA ALA A 83 0.92 -5.33 18.85
C ALA A 83 -0.30 -4.43 19.07
N MET A 84 -0.76 -3.75 18.02
CA MET A 84 -1.93 -2.88 18.07
C MET A 84 -3.21 -3.67 18.38
N LEU A 85 -3.38 -4.86 17.78
CA LEU A 85 -4.51 -5.74 18.07
C LEU A 85 -4.42 -6.40 19.44
N ALA A 86 -3.22 -6.78 19.89
CA ALA A 86 -3.03 -7.39 21.20
C ALA A 86 -3.41 -6.44 22.35
N ILE A 87 -3.15 -5.13 22.21
CA ILE A 87 -3.60 -4.10 23.16
C ILE A 87 -5.14 -4.09 23.28
N GLU A 88 -5.84 -4.41 22.20
CA GLU A 88 -7.30 -4.54 22.14
C GLU A 88 -7.80 -5.93 22.58
N GLY A 89 -6.91 -6.81 23.02
CA GLY A 89 -7.23 -8.19 23.40
C GLY A 89 -7.54 -9.12 22.22
N ILE A 90 -7.14 -8.74 21.00
CA ILE A 90 -7.38 -9.50 19.77
C ILE A 90 -6.11 -10.24 19.35
N PHE A 91 -6.20 -11.57 19.27
CA PHE A 91 -5.09 -12.46 18.90
C PHE A 91 -5.37 -13.28 17.64
N GLY A 92 -6.55 -13.12 17.04
CA GLY A 92 -6.96 -13.82 15.83
C GLY A 92 -8.06 -13.05 15.08
N VAL A 93 -8.01 -13.08 13.75
CA VAL A 93 -8.95 -12.32 12.89
C VAL A 93 -9.45 -13.17 11.71
N ASP A 94 -10.66 -12.88 11.24
CA ASP A 94 -11.30 -13.56 10.10
C ASP A 94 -10.92 -12.96 8.75
N GLY A 95 -10.47 -11.71 8.72
CA GLY A 95 -9.95 -11.13 7.49
C GLY A 95 -9.15 -9.86 7.68
N ILE A 96 -8.19 -9.65 6.79
CA ILE A 96 -7.32 -8.46 6.77
C ILE A 96 -7.30 -7.92 5.35
N LEU A 97 -7.49 -6.62 5.20
CA LEU A 97 -7.45 -5.90 3.93
C LEU A 97 -6.27 -4.93 3.89
N TYR A 98 -5.59 -4.87 2.75
CA TYR A 98 -4.63 -3.83 2.40
C TYR A 98 -5.00 -3.23 1.05
N ASP A 99 -5.22 -1.93 1.00
CA ASP A 99 -5.32 -1.10 -0.22
C ASP A 99 -4.05 -0.26 -0.33
N LEU A 100 -3.00 -0.84 -0.93
CA LEU A 100 -1.64 -0.30 -0.86
C LEU A 100 -1.48 0.88 -1.80
N GLY A 101 -1.68 2.06 -1.27
CA GLY A 101 -1.55 3.26 -2.05
C GLY A 101 -1.61 4.50 -1.17
N VAL A 102 -1.47 5.62 -1.85
CA VAL A 102 -1.63 6.94 -1.25
C VAL A 102 -3.05 7.39 -1.50
N SER A 103 -3.67 7.92 -0.45
CA SER A 103 -5.03 8.40 -0.51
C SER A 103 -5.10 9.69 -1.35
N SER A 104 -6.24 9.94 -1.99
CA SER A 104 -6.46 11.18 -2.78
C SER A 104 -6.10 12.47 -2.01
N PRO A 105 -6.49 12.64 -0.73
CA PRO A 105 -6.13 13.84 0.04
C PRO A 105 -4.62 14.13 0.07
N GLN A 106 -3.78 13.09 0.13
CA GLN A 106 -2.33 13.26 0.20
C GLN A 106 -1.76 13.89 -1.07
N PHE A 107 -2.34 13.61 -2.24
CA PHE A 107 -1.95 14.21 -3.52
C PHE A 107 -2.65 15.52 -3.84
N ASP A 108 -3.85 15.72 -3.31
CA ASP A 108 -4.69 16.88 -3.61
C ASP A 108 -4.29 18.11 -2.75
N VAL A 109 -3.63 17.90 -1.60
CA VAL A 109 -3.13 18.95 -0.70
C VAL A 109 -1.66 19.24 -1.00
N ALA A 110 -1.39 20.42 -1.55
CA ALA A 110 -0.05 20.81 -2.01
C ALA A 110 0.99 20.84 -0.87
N GLU A 111 0.56 21.26 0.32
CA GLU A 111 1.38 21.39 1.53
C GLU A 111 1.93 20.03 2.03
N ARG A 112 1.36 18.91 1.57
CA ARG A 112 1.84 17.57 1.90
C ARG A 112 3.03 17.14 1.04
N GLY A 113 3.27 17.79 -0.10
CA GLY A 113 4.46 17.55 -0.92
C GLY A 113 4.49 16.24 -1.71
N PHE A 114 3.38 15.47 -1.78
CA PHE A 114 3.34 14.21 -2.53
C PHE A 114 3.17 14.42 -4.05
N SER A 115 2.62 15.57 -4.45
CA SER A 115 2.26 15.84 -5.84
C SER A 115 3.37 16.59 -6.57
N TYR A 116 3.62 16.18 -7.81
CA TYR A 116 4.43 16.94 -8.78
C TYR A 116 3.56 17.87 -9.65
N ARG A 117 2.25 17.94 -9.40
CA ARG A 117 1.29 18.79 -10.14
C ARG A 117 1.01 20.12 -9.45
N PHE A 118 1.18 20.17 -8.13
CA PHE A 118 1.00 21.34 -7.30
C PHE A 118 2.33 21.66 -6.61
N ASP A 119 2.67 22.94 -6.50
CA ASP A 119 3.89 23.34 -5.81
C ASP A 119 3.67 23.33 -4.31
N GLY A 120 4.65 22.83 -3.57
CA GLY A 120 4.59 22.70 -2.12
C GLY A 120 5.93 22.29 -1.53
N PRO A 121 6.05 22.25 -0.20
CA PRO A 121 7.29 21.83 0.46
C PRO A 121 7.59 20.37 0.16
N LEU A 122 8.87 19.99 0.15
CA LEU A 122 9.30 18.60 0.06
C LEU A 122 9.10 17.86 1.40
N ASP A 123 7.85 17.59 1.79
CA ASP A 123 7.53 16.83 3.02
C ASP A 123 7.42 15.32 2.72
N MET A 124 6.35 14.89 2.03
CA MET A 124 6.03 13.49 1.70
C MET A 124 5.80 12.54 2.89
N ARG A 125 5.68 13.02 4.13
CA ARG A 125 5.33 12.18 5.27
C ARG A 125 3.82 11.91 5.35
N MET A 126 3.47 10.64 5.58
CA MET A 126 2.11 10.24 5.94
C MET A 126 1.83 10.57 7.41
N ASP A 127 2.73 10.20 8.32
CA ASP A 127 2.70 10.63 9.73
C ASP A 127 3.62 11.85 9.93
N ARG A 128 3.02 13.03 10.08
CA ARG A 128 3.79 14.27 10.34
C ARG A 128 4.17 14.46 11.81
N THR A 129 3.61 13.64 12.70
CA THR A 129 3.80 13.76 14.16
C THR A 129 5.03 12.99 14.61
N ASN A 130 5.17 11.72 14.18
CA ASN A 130 6.24 10.85 14.69
C ASN A 130 7.37 10.61 13.68
N ASN A 131 7.16 10.87 12.39
CA ASN A 131 8.23 10.72 11.40
C ASN A 131 9.01 12.03 11.25
N SER A 132 10.31 12.00 11.53
CA SER A 132 11.21 13.15 11.36
C SER A 132 11.81 13.25 9.96
N LEU A 133 11.84 12.16 9.19
CA LEU A 133 12.45 12.12 7.87
C LEU A 133 11.50 12.74 6.85
N THR A 134 11.93 13.82 6.19
CA THR A 134 11.19 14.45 5.08
C THR A 134 11.88 14.16 3.74
N ALA A 135 11.16 14.36 2.64
CA ALA A 135 11.79 14.34 1.32
C ALA A 135 12.85 15.44 1.19
N HIS A 136 12.65 16.60 1.82
CA HIS A 136 13.61 17.71 1.89
C HIS A 136 14.94 17.25 2.50
N GLU A 137 14.88 16.54 3.62
CA GLU A 137 16.06 15.99 4.32
C GLU A 137 16.84 15.04 3.40
N ILE A 138 16.16 14.12 2.72
CA ILE A 138 16.79 13.19 1.77
C ILE A 138 17.47 13.97 0.63
N VAL A 139 16.75 14.90 0.00
CA VAL A 139 17.20 15.59 -1.20
C VAL A 139 18.38 16.52 -0.90
N ASN A 140 18.42 17.15 0.27
CA ASN A 140 19.44 18.13 0.63
C ASN A 140 20.64 17.55 1.39
N ASN A 141 20.47 16.51 2.20
CA ASN A 141 21.53 16.04 3.11
C ASN A 141 22.13 14.68 2.74
N TYR A 142 21.44 13.82 1.98
CA TYR A 142 21.99 12.52 1.63
C TYR A 142 23.12 12.66 0.60
N SER A 143 24.04 11.71 0.56
CA SER A 143 25.07 11.67 -0.48
C SER A 143 24.50 11.30 -1.86
N HIS A 144 25.29 11.57 -2.91
CA HIS A 144 24.97 11.19 -4.28
C HIS A 144 24.60 9.69 -4.40
N THR A 145 25.39 8.82 -3.77
CA THR A 145 25.22 7.36 -3.87
C THR A 145 23.99 6.87 -3.11
N GLU A 146 23.64 7.52 -1.99
CA GLU A 146 22.42 7.21 -1.24
C GLU A 146 21.16 7.56 -2.03
N ILE A 147 21.13 8.75 -2.64
CA ILE A 147 20.01 9.18 -3.50
C ILE A 147 19.89 8.25 -4.71
N GLU A 148 21.01 7.93 -5.38
CA GLU A 148 21.02 6.99 -6.50
C GLU A 148 20.41 5.64 -6.12
N LYS A 149 20.81 5.07 -4.97
CA LYS A 149 20.25 3.80 -4.46
C LYS A 149 18.75 3.89 -4.21
N ILE A 150 18.27 4.98 -3.61
CA ILE A 150 16.83 5.20 -3.36
C ILE A 150 16.06 5.19 -4.70
N LEU A 151 16.52 5.97 -5.68
CA LEU A 151 15.87 6.09 -6.98
C LEU A 151 15.88 4.76 -7.75
N TRP A 152 16.98 4.01 -7.66
CA TRP A 152 17.12 2.72 -8.30
C TRP A 152 16.22 1.67 -7.66
N ASN A 153 16.33 1.48 -6.34
CA ASN A 153 15.65 0.41 -5.61
C ASN A 153 14.13 0.62 -5.54
N TYR A 154 13.68 1.86 -5.33
CA TYR A 154 12.27 2.16 -5.08
C TYR A 154 11.54 2.80 -6.28
N GLY A 155 12.27 3.39 -7.23
CA GLY A 155 11.68 4.07 -8.39
C GLY A 155 11.80 3.32 -9.70
N ASP A 156 12.61 2.25 -9.78
CA ASP A 156 13.02 1.63 -11.05
C ASP A 156 13.53 2.70 -12.04
N GLU A 157 14.28 3.70 -11.53
CA GLU A 157 14.69 4.86 -12.32
C GLU A 157 16.02 4.60 -13.04
N LYS A 158 15.95 4.39 -14.35
CA LYS A 158 17.12 4.12 -15.20
C LYS A 158 18.12 5.26 -15.22
N PHE A 159 17.66 6.50 -15.00
CA PHE A 159 18.49 7.70 -14.94
C PHE A 159 18.85 8.09 -13.49
N ALA A 160 18.72 7.16 -12.53
CA ALA A 160 18.98 7.39 -11.10
C ALA A 160 20.30 8.13 -10.85
N ARG A 161 21.39 7.68 -11.48
CA ARG A 161 22.72 8.30 -11.36
C ARG A 161 22.76 9.77 -11.81
N SER A 162 22.12 10.07 -12.94
CA SER A 162 22.04 11.43 -13.52
C SER A 162 21.16 12.35 -12.67
N ILE A 163 20.02 11.84 -12.22
CA ILE A 163 19.08 12.58 -11.36
C ILE A 163 19.74 12.88 -10.02
N ALA A 164 20.34 11.87 -9.36
CA ALA A 164 21.05 12.06 -8.11
C ALA A 164 22.17 13.10 -8.23
N LYS A 165 22.95 13.08 -9.32
CA LYS A 165 24.03 14.06 -9.55
C LYS A 165 23.49 15.48 -9.62
N ASN A 166 22.44 15.72 -10.40
CA ASN A 166 21.88 17.06 -10.56
C ASN A 166 21.11 17.51 -9.31
N ILE A 167 20.52 16.60 -8.53
CA ILE A 167 19.96 16.92 -7.21
C ILE A 167 21.05 17.49 -6.32
N VAL A 168 22.18 16.78 -6.16
CA VAL A 168 23.30 17.23 -5.33
C VAL A 168 23.85 18.59 -5.81
N ASN A 169 23.96 18.79 -7.11
CA ASN A 169 24.48 20.04 -7.69
C ASN A 169 23.51 21.23 -7.58
N SER A 170 22.21 20.99 -7.41
CA SER A 170 21.17 22.04 -7.42
C SER A 170 20.68 22.42 -6.02
N ARG A 171 21.37 21.97 -4.97
CA ARG A 171 21.01 22.28 -3.58
C ARG A 171 21.17 23.78 -3.26
N PRO A 172 20.33 24.33 -2.37
CA PRO A 172 19.19 23.68 -1.71
C PRO A 172 17.97 23.56 -2.63
N ILE A 173 17.21 22.48 -2.46
CA ILE A 173 15.91 22.26 -3.13
C ILE A 173 14.83 22.25 -2.05
N ASN A 174 13.88 23.17 -2.14
CA ASN A 174 12.88 23.42 -1.12
C ASN A 174 11.49 22.96 -1.53
N THR A 175 11.15 23.06 -2.82
CA THR A 175 9.80 22.79 -3.32
C THR A 175 9.72 21.61 -4.27
N THR A 176 8.51 21.07 -4.43
CA THR A 176 8.21 20.01 -5.40
C THR A 176 8.50 20.46 -6.83
N PHE A 177 8.21 21.72 -7.21
CA PHE A 177 8.51 22.21 -8.57
C PHE A 177 9.99 22.42 -8.84
N GLU A 178 10.76 22.84 -7.84
CA GLU A 178 12.22 22.90 -7.94
C GLU A 178 12.79 21.50 -8.21
N LEU A 179 12.36 20.49 -7.44
CA LEU A 179 12.76 19.10 -7.65
C LEU A 179 12.35 18.59 -9.05
N VAL A 180 11.13 18.88 -9.50
CA VAL A 180 10.66 18.53 -10.86
C VAL A 180 11.55 19.15 -11.92
N SER A 181 11.95 20.40 -11.75
CA SER A 181 12.82 21.12 -12.68
C SER A 181 14.20 20.48 -12.78
N VAL A 182 14.77 20.05 -11.64
CA VAL A 182 16.04 19.32 -11.59
C VAL A 182 15.92 17.96 -12.29
N ILE A 183 14.87 17.19 -12.02
CA ILE A 183 14.63 15.90 -12.66
C ILE A 183 14.51 16.06 -14.18
N LYS A 184 13.75 17.05 -14.65
CA LYS A 184 13.60 17.31 -16.09
C LYS A 184 14.93 17.61 -16.78
N LYS A 185 15.82 18.36 -16.12
CA LYS A 185 17.18 18.65 -16.64
C LYS A 185 18.08 17.42 -16.70
N SER A 186 17.82 16.40 -15.89
CA SER A 186 18.59 15.14 -15.87
C SER A 186 18.19 14.13 -16.94
N LEU A 187 17.09 14.36 -17.65
CA LEU A 187 16.46 13.38 -18.54
C LEU A 187 16.63 13.76 -20.01
N PRO A 188 16.88 12.77 -20.91
CA PRO A 188 16.88 13.01 -22.35
C PRO A 188 15.52 13.46 -22.87
N PHE A 189 15.51 14.26 -23.95
CA PHE A 189 14.29 14.75 -24.60
C PHE A 189 13.27 13.64 -24.94
N LYS A 190 13.76 12.46 -25.35
CA LYS A 190 12.92 11.28 -25.63
C LYS A 190 12.08 10.83 -24.43
N ILE A 191 12.58 10.99 -23.21
CA ILE A 191 11.85 10.63 -21.98
C ILE A 191 10.86 11.71 -21.61
N LEU A 192 11.23 12.98 -21.80
CA LEU A 192 10.36 14.13 -21.50
C LEU A 192 9.10 14.17 -22.36
N ASN A 193 9.15 13.65 -23.59
CA ASN A 193 8.00 13.59 -24.50
C ASN A 193 7.07 12.40 -24.29
N GLN A 194 7.31 11.55 -23.27
CA GLN A 194 6.41 10.45 -22.97
C GLN A 194 5.13 10.94 -22.28
N GLN A 195 4.05 10.18 -22.41
CA GLN A 195 2.77 10.49 -21.78
C GLN A 195 2.82 10.54 -20.25
N LYS A 196 3.76 9.80 -19.64
CA LYS A 196 3.93 9.75 -18.17
C LYS A 196 4.81 10.90 -17.71
N HIS A 197 4.42 11.55 -16.62
CA HIS A 197 5.21 12.64 -16.06
C HIS A 197 6.60 12.14 -15.61
N PRO A 198 7.69 12.82 -16.02
CA PRO A 198 9.07 12.36 -15.80
C PRO A 198 9.42 12.22 -14.32
N ALA A 199 8.86 13.06 -13.45
CA ALA A 199 9.14 13.03 -12.01
C ALA A 199 8.42 11.91 -11.24
N LYS A 200 7.50 11.17 -11.87
CA LYS A 200 6.65 10.19 -11.19
C LYS A 200 7.46 9.13 -10.44
N LYS A 201 8.51 8.58 -11.07
CA LYS A 201 9.37 7.53 -10.49
C LYS A 201 10.19 8.05 -9.32
N THR A 202 10.79 9.23 -9.46
CA THR A 202 11.55 9.88 -8.37
C THR A 202 10.67 10.20 -7.17
N PHE A 203 9.49 10.77 -7.38
CA PHE A 203 8.56 11.08 -6.29
C PHE A 203 8.08 9.81 -5.58
N GLN A 204 7.79 8.74 -6.34
CA GLN A 204 7.48 7.44 -5.76
C GLN A 204 8.62 6.89 -4.90
N ALA A 205 9.87 6.94 -5.40
CA ALA A 205 11.02 6.43 -4.68
C ALA A 205 11.28 7.18 -3.36
N LEU A 206 11.18 8.52 -3.40
CA LEU A 206 11.32 9.35 -2.21
C LEU A 206 10.21 9.06 -1.20
N ARG A 207 8.96 8.96 -1.67
CA ARG A 207 7.80 8.64 -0.82
C ARG A 207 7.96 7.30 -0.10
N ILE A 208 8.33 6.26 -0.84
CA ILE A 208 8.58 4.92 -0.30
C ILE A 208 9.67 4.97 0.77
N LYS A 209 10.76 5.72 0.51
CA LYS A 209 11.85 5.85 1.47
C LYS A 209 11.46 6.64 2.72
N VAL A 210 10.73 7.76 2.56
CA VAL A 210 10.28 8.61 3.66
C VAL A 210 9.37 7.84 4.62
N ASN A 211 8.45 7.05 4.08
CA ASN A 211 7.42 6.36 4.88
C ASN A 211 7.77 4.89 5.20
N ASN A 212 8.97 4.45 4.82
CA ASN A 212 9.42 3.06 4.96
C ASN A 212 8.40 2.01 4.47
N GLU A 213 7.74 2.29 3.34
CA GLU A 213 6.52 1.57 2.92
C GLU A 213 6.77 0.07 2.68
N MET A 214 7.93 -0.30 2.12
CA MET A 214 8.22 -1.70 1.77
C MET A 214 8.49 -2.56 2.99
N ASP A 215 9.34 -2.11 3.92
CA ASP A 215 9.62 -2.84 5.16
C ASP A 215 8.37 -2.91 6.03
N ALA A 216 7.56 -1.84 6.06
CA ALA A 216 6.29 -1.85 6.77
C ALA A 216 5.33 -2.91 6.20
N LEU A 217 5.24 -3.00 4.87
CA LEU A 217 4.42 -3.98 4.18
C LEU A 217 4.88 -5.41 4.47
N GLU A 218 6.19 -5.66 4.35
CA GLU A 218 6.77 -6.98 4.59
C GLU A 218 6.48 -7.47 6.01
N ASN A 219 6.85 -6.67 7.02
CA ASN A 219 6.64 -7.00 8.43
C ASN A 219 5.16 -7.20 8.76
N SER A 220 4.28 -6.37 8.21
CA SER A 220 2.84 -6.45 8.46
C SER A 220 2.20 -7.67 7.81
N LEU A 221 2.58 -8.02 6.59
CA LEU A 221 2.03 -9.20 5.91
C LEU A 221 2.42 -10.50 6.61
N GLU A 222 3.66 -10.62 7.10
CA GLU A 222 4.07 -11.80 7.87
C GLU A 222 3.24 -11.95 9.16
N GLN A 223 3.06 -10.85 9.90
CA GLN A 223 2.22 -10.82 11.10
C GLN A 223 0.75 -11.16 10.78
N SER A 224 0.20 -10.54 9.75
CA SER A 224 -1.19 -10.70 9.31
C SER A 224 -1.53 -12.14 8.95
N ILE A 225 -0.65 -12.85 8.25
CA ILE A 225 -0.85 -14.26 7.91
C ILE A 225 -0.94 -15.12 9.18
N GLN A 226 -0.09 -14.85 10.18
CA GLN A 226 -0.09 -15.58 11.45
C GLN A 226 -1.34 -15.30 12.30
N LEU A 227 -1.88 -14.07 12.23
CA LEU A 227 -3.09 -13.64 12.93
C LEU A 227 -4.38 -14.26 12.38
N LEU A 228 -4.36 -14.88 11.20
CA LEU A 228 -5.59 -15.44 10.62
C LEU A 228 -6.14 -16.59 11.47
N ASN A 229 -7.44 -16.55 11.72
CA ASN A 229 -8.22 -17.70 12.15
C ASN A 229 -8.37 -18.71 11.00
N PRO A 230 -8.72 -19.99 11.27
CA PRO A 230 -9.06 -20.94 10.22
C PRO A 230 -10.13 -20.38 9.27
N LYS A 231 -9.91 -20.55 7.96
CA LYS A 231 -10.70 -19.95 6.87
C LYS A 231 -10.63 -18.42 6.77
N GLY A 232 -9.79 -17.78 7.57
CA GLY A 232 -9.52 -16.35 7.50
C GLY A 232 -8.72 -15.99 6.25
N ARG A 233 -8.82 -14.73 5.79
CA ARG A 233 -8.22 -14.29 4.52
C ARG A 233 -7.45 -12.98 4.63
N VAL A 234 -6.28 -12.91 4.00
CA VAL A 234 -5.62 -11.62 3.72
C VAL A 234 -5.88 -11.25 2.26
N VAL A 235 -6.42 -10.06 2.05
CA VAL A 235 -6.74 -9.48 0.75
C VAL A 235 -5.83 -8.26 0.54
N VAL A 236 -5.06 -8.23 -0.54
CA VAL A 236 -4.09 -7.15 -0.81
C VAL A 236 -4.31 -6.60 -2.21
N ILE A 237 -4.49 -5.29 -2.32
CA ILE A 237 -4.52 -4.54 -3.57
C ILE A 237 -3.18 -3.82 -3.72
N THR A 238 -2.44 -4.14 -4.78
CA THR A 238 -1.14 -3.53 -5.10
C THR A 238 -1.28 -2.64 -6.34
N PHE A 239 -0.59 -1.50 -6.40
CA PHE A 239 -0.63 -0.57 -7.53
C PHE A 239 0.69 -0.47 -8.28
N HIS A 240 1.78 -0.98 -7.71
CA HIS A 240 3.08 -1.03 -8.38
C HIS A 240 3.83 -2.35 -8.21
N SER A 241 4.86 -2.54 -9.03
CA SER A 241 5.60 -3.80 -9.14
C SER A 241 6.36 -4.18 -7.87
N LEU A 242 6.86 -3.21 -7.10
CA LEU A 242 7.56 -3.48 -5.84
C LEU A 242 6.63 -4.08 -4.78
N GLU A 243 5.44 -3.50 -4.55
CA GLU A 243 4.43 -4.07 -3.66
C GLU A 243 4.05 -5.49 -4.11
N GLU A 244 3.80 -5.67 -5.42
CA GLU A 244 3.49 -6.97 -5.99
C GLU A 244 4.59 -8.00 -5.75
N LYS A 245 5.86 -7.59 -5.82
CA LYS A 245 6.99 -8.47 -5.56
C LYS A 245 6.98 -8.95 -4.11
N VAL A 246 6.83 -8.04 -3.15
CA VAL A 246 6.78 -8.37 -1.71
C VAL A 246 5.62 -9.31 -1.41
N VAL A 247 4.41 -9.00 -1.90
CA VAL A 247 3.22 -9.84 -1.70
C VAL A 247 3.43 -11.26 -2.25
N LYS A 248 3.99 -11.37 -3.46
CA LYS A 248 4.28 -12.69 -4.07
C LYS A 248 5.30 -13.49 -3.28
N GLU A 249 6.40 -12.86 -2.85
CA GLU A 249 7.46 -13.54 -2.13
C GLU A 249 6.95 -14.09 -0.80
N ILE A 250 6.19 -13.28 -0.05
CA ILE A 250 5.59 -13.69 1.21
C ILE A 250 4.52 -14.76 0.98
N PHE A 251 3.56 -14.56 0.07
CA PHE A 251 2.52 -15.56 -0.13
C PHE A 251 3.10 -16.88 -0.64
N LYS A 252 4.15 -16.85 -1.47
CA LYS A 252 4.88 -18.05 -1.91
C LYS A 252 5.56 -18.75 -0.72
N LYS A 253 6.16 -18.03 0.22
CA LYS A 253 6.76 -18.60 1.44
C LYS A 253 5.77 -19.44 2.26
N TYR A 254 4.50 -19.02 2.36
CA TYR A 254 3.49 -19.74 3.15
C TYR A 254 2.73 -20.83 2.37
N THR A 255 2.67 -20.72 1.03
CA THR A 255 1.87 -21.64 0.20
C THR A 255 2.70 -22.66 -0.56
N LEU A 256 3.97 -22.38 -0.84
CA LEU A 256 4.84 -23.31 -1.55
C LEU A 256 5.29 -24.41 -0.60
N ASP A 257 4.92 -25.64 -0.91
CA ASP A 257 5.54 -26.82 -0.34
C ASP A 257 6.72 -27.20 -1.25
N GLU A 258 7.95 -27.19 -0.72
CA GLU A 258 9.16 -27.55 -1.48
C GLU A 258 9.10 -29.01 -1.95
N GLN A 259 8.35 -29.85 -1.23
CA GLN A 259 8.09 -31.22 -1.64
C GLN A 259 7.09 -31.29 -2.80
N GLN A 260 6.32 -30.24 -3.07
CA GLN A 260 5.28 -30.23 -4.11
C GLN A 260 5.83 -30.45 -5.52
N TYR A 261 7.08 -30.09 -5.78
CA TYR A 261 7.76 -30.45 -7.03
C TYR A 261 7.91 -31.97 -7.18
N TYR A 262 8.21 -32.69 -6.10
CA TYR A 262 8.28 -34.15 -6.07
C TYR A 262 6.88 -34.78 -6.04
N LEU A 263 5.94 -34.19 -5.31
CA LEU A 263 4.55 -34.67 -5.18
C LEU A 263 3.77 -34.56 -6.50
N ASN A 264 3.98 -33.51 -7.30
CA ASN A 264 3.33 -33.34 -8.61
C ASN A 264 3.74 -34.41 -9.65
N ASN A 265 4.82 -35.15 -9.41
CA ASN A 265 5.28 -36.25 -10.26
C ASN A 265 4.78 -37.62 -9.77
N LEU A 266 3.99 -37.67 -8.69
CA LEU A 266 3.37 -38.90 -8.20
C LEU A 266 2.02 -39.14 -8.90
N PRO A 267 1.61 -40.40 -9.09
CA PRO A 267 0.35 -40.75 -9.76
C PRO A 267 -0.91 -40.47 -8.91
N TYR A 268 -0.79 -39.79 -7.77
CA TYR A 268 -1.90 -39.44 -6.87
C TYR A 268 -1.70 -38.03 -6.29
N GLU A 269 -2.80 -37.27 -6.15
CA GLU A 269 -2.78 -35.95 -5.51
C GLU A 269 -2.65 -36.12 -4.00
N LEU A 270 -1.52 -35.65 -3.44
CA LEU A 270 -1.37 -35.47 -2.00
C LEU A 270 -1.83 -34.07 -1.61
N GLU A 271 -2.68 -33.98 -0.59
CA GLU A 271 -3.06 -32.68 -0.03
C GLU A 271 -1.81 -31.97 0.51
N SER A 272 -1.63 -30.72 0.10
CA SER A 272 -0.53 -29.89 0.58
C SER A 272 -0.56 -29.78 2.10
N THR A 273 0.57 -30.07 2.74
CA THR A 273 0.75 -30.02 4.20
C THR A 273 0.75 -28.60 4.76
N LYS A 274 0.78 -27.57 3.90
CA LYS A 274 0.78 -26.18 4.31
C LYS A 274 -0.60 -25.74 4.79
N ASP A 275 -0.62 -24.95 5.86
CA ASP A 275 -1.83 -24.38 6.45
C ASP A 275 -2.46 -23.26 5.61
N TYR A 276 -1.88 -22.89 4.46
CA TYR A 276 -2.32 -21.76 3.65
C TYR A 276 -2.47 -22.14 2.18
N LYS A 277 -3.38 -21.46 1.47
CA LYS A 277 -3.55 -21.58 0.03
C LYS A 277 -3.82 -20.22 -0.62
N LEU A 278 -3.34 -20.05 -1.85
CA LEU A 278 -3.75 -18.95 -2.71
C LEU A 278 -5.15 -19.23 -3.27
N LEU A 279 -6.05 -18.24 -3.24
CA LEU A 279 -7.33 -18.39 -3.93
C LEU A 279 -7.18 -18.29 -5.46
N PHE A 280 -6.19 -17.52 -5.93
CA PHE A 280 -5.88 -17.38 -7.36
C PHE A 280 -4.38 -17.49 -7.60
N LYS A 281 -3.98 -18.23 -8.63
CA LYS A 281 -2.57 -18.32 -9.07
C LYS A 281 -2.10 -17.02 -9.75
N LYS A 282 -3.02 -16.25 -10.31
CA LYS A 282 -2.78 -14.95 -10.95
C LYS A 282 -3.64 -13.90 -10.26
N PRO A 283 -3.16 -12.65 -10.12
CA PRO A 283 -3.94 -11.62 -9.47
C PRO A 283 -5.17 -11.27 -10.30
N LEU A 284 -6.26 -10.90 -9.62
CA LEU A 284 -7.40 -10.30 -10.29
C LEU A 284 -7.07 -8.87 -10.67
N LYS A 285 -7.56 -8.44 -11.82
CA LYS A 285 -7.38 -7.09 -12.35
C LYS A 285 -8.75 -6.42 -12.48
N PRO A 286 -8.81 -5.08 -12.42
CA PRO A 286 -10.05 -4.36 -12.66
C PRO A 286 -10.63 -4.65 -14.04
N THR A 287 -11.95 -4.53 -14.13
CA THR A 287 -12.66 -4.62 -15.40
C THR A 287 -12.38 -3.39 -16.26
N GLU A 288 -12.54 -3.50 -17.59
CA GLU A 288 -12.35 -2.36 -18.49
C GLU A 288 -13.22 -1.16 -18.12
N LYS A 289 -14.47 -1.43 -17.71
CA LYS A 289 -15.41 -0.41 -17.22
C LYS A 289 -14.89 0.34 -15.99
N GLU A 290 -14.32 -0.37 -15.01
CA GLU A 290 -13.75 0.26 -13.82
C GLU A 290 -12.51 1.10 -14.15
N VAL A 291 -11.74 0.71 -15.16
CA VAL A 291 -10.60 1.50 -15.64
C VAL A 291 -11.04 2.78 -16.35
N GLU A 292 -12.12 2.72 -17.12
CA GLU A 292 -12.75 3.89 -17.76
C GLU A 292 -13.31 4.86 -16.71
N ASP A 293 -14.02 4.35 -15.71
CA ASP A 293 -14.63 5.15 -14.64
C ASP A 293 -13.58 5.69 -13.65
N ASN A 294 -12.49 4.95 -13.43
CA ASN A 294 -11.42 5.32 -12.51
C ASN A 294 -10.05 4.88 -13.04
N ASN A 295 -9.37 5.77 -13.78
CA ASN A 295 -8.04 5.49 -14.34
C ASN A 295 -6.96 5.13 -13.29
N ARG A 296 -7.20 5.38 -11.99
CA ARG A 296 -6.29 4.94 -10.92
C ARG A 296 -6.31 3.42 -10.71
N SER A 297 -7.39 2.76 -11.10
CA SER A 297 -7.53 1.30 -11.02
C SER A 297 -6.64 0.58 -12.02
N HIS A 298 -6.26 1.20 -13.16
CA HIS A 298 -5.54 0.55 -14.26
C HIS A 298 -4.35 -0.35 -13.85
N SER A 299 -3.59 0.04 -12.83
CA SER A 299 -2.41 -0.71 -12.35
C SER A 299 -2.68 -1.61 -11.14
N ALA A 300 -3.90 -1.61 -10.63
CA ALA A 300 -4.28 -2.38 -9.45
C ALA A 300 -4.33 -3.88 -9.73
N LYS A 301 -3.91 -4.65 -8.72
CA LYS A 301 -3.91 -6.11 -8.74
C LYS A 301 -4.32 -6.61 -7.37
N LEU A 302 -5.32 -7.49 -7.33
CA LEU A 302 -5.81 -8.11 -6.10
C LEU A 302 -5.19 -9.48 -5.88
N TRP A 303 -4.67 -9.69 -4.68
CA TRP A 303 -4.08 -10.94 -4.20
C TRP A 303 -4.84 -11.43 -2.98
N VAL A 304 -5.07 -12.74 -2.89
CA VAL A 304 -5.80 -13.33 -1.76
C VAL A 304 -5.16 -14.64 -1.34
N ILE A 305 -4.84 -14.72 -0.05
CA ILE A 305 -4.39 -15.92 0.65
C ILE A 305 -5.40 -16.29 1.73
N GLU A 306 -5.71 -17.57 1.87
CA GLU A 306 -6.62 -18.13 2.86
C GLU A 306 -5.87 -19.11 3.76
N LYS A 307 -6.10 -19.05 5.07
CA LYS A 307 -5.71 -20.09 6.02
C LYS A 307 -6.71 -21.23 5.97
N LYS A 308 -6.24 -22.47 5.83
CA LYS A 308 -7.08 -23.67 5.73
C LYS A 308 -7.91 -23.90 7.00
#